data_AF-A0A7C1BXC0-F1
#
_entry.id   AF-A0A7C1BXC0-F1
#
_cell.length_a   1.000
_cell.length_b   1.000
_cell.length_c   1.000
_cell.angle_alpha   90.00
_cell.angle_beta   90.00
_cell.angle_gamma   90.00
#
_symmetry.space_group_name_H-M   'P 1'
#
loop_
_entity.id
_entity.type
_entity.pdbx_description
1 polymer ?
#
loop_
_entity_poly.entity_id
_entity_poly.type
_entity_poly.pdbx_seq_one_letter_code
_entity_poly.pdbx_strand_id
1 'polypeptide(L)'
;MEAHPECRKCHVLEVSGYDKKPISPSTFASEKFSSEQIFAATSTCYSCHKSITKKPYVHGPASVWSCLSCHDNNAAIRYSVRKPVKDVCYGCHVEQKKEWNSKKYIHGPVNVGKCTICHSPHSSNYAFNLFKSTWDLCVNCHAEKATGQHVLGDTMFKKGHPTKGRKDPVRIGKELTCASCHNPHASNYPHLWAFEVNDVFELCKKCHFDK
;
A
#
# COMPACT_ATOMS: atom_id res chain seq x y z
N MET A 1 5.61 14.79 -20.47
CA MET A 1 6.66 14.38 -21.41
C MET A 1 5.99 14.27 -22.77
N GLU A 2 6.12 15.31 -23.58
CA GLU A 2 5.84 15.20 -25.01
C GLU A 2 6.70 14.07 -25.55
N ALA A 3 6.07 13.13 -26.25
CA ALA A 3 6.78 12.02 -26.85
C ALA A 3 7.72 12.58 -27.93
N HIS A 4 9.01 12.66 -27.57
CA HIS A 4 10.16 13.00 -28.41
C HIS A 4 9.95 12.52 -29.85
N PRO A 5 9.62 13.43 -30.78
CA PRO A 5 9.30 13.10 -32.17
C PRO A 5 10.42 12.33 -32.87
N GLU A 6 11.67 12.60 -32.49
CA GLU A 6 12.87 11.90 -32.94
C GLU A 6 12.85 10.39 -32.64
N CYS A 7 12.25 9.95 -31.54
CA CYS A 7 12.20 8.52 -31.20
C CYS A 7 11.24 7.74 -32.10
N ARG A 8 10.18 8.38 -32.63
CA ARG A 8 9.20 7.74 -33.53
C ARG A 8 9.73 7.51 -34.95
N LYS A 9 10.84 8.16 -35.31
CA LYS A 9 11.48 7.99 -36.62
C LYS A 9 12.19 6.65 -36.76
N CYS A 10 12.57 6.01 -35.65
CA CYS A 10 13.25 4.71 -35.64
C CYS A 10 12.46 3.61 -34.90
N HIS A 11 11.46 3.97 -34.09
CA HIS A 11 10.59 3.02 -33.42
C HIS A 11 9.13 3.20 -33.85
N VAL A 12 8.67 2.29 -34.71
CA VAL A 12 7.23 2.04 -34.90
C VAL A 12 6.79 1.17 -33.72
N LEU A 13 5.83 1.66 -32.92
CA LEU A 13 5.16 0.86 -31.87
C LEU A 13 4.17 -0.12 -32.54
N GLU A 14 4.67 -0.96 -33.44
CA GLU A 14 3.93 -2.12 -33.92
C GLU A 14 4.08 -3.23 -32.88
N VAL A 15 2.95 -3.61 -32.29
CA VAL A 15 2.88 -4.58 -31.20
C VAL A 15 3.35 -5.95 -31.70
N SER A 16 4.59 -6.32 -31.37
CA SER A 16 5.16 -7.61 -31.75
C SER A 16 4.82 -8.70 -30.72
N GLY A 17 5.08 -9.96 -31.04
CA GLY A 17 4.95 -11.08 -30.10
C GLY A 17 5.78 -10.93 -28.82
N TYR A 18 6.87 -10.17 -28.88
CA TYR A 18 7.78 -9.90 -27.76
C TYR A 18 7.28 -8.79 -26.81
N ASP A 19 6.34 -7.96 -27.26
CA ASP A 19 5.71 -6.91 -26.46
C ASP A 19 4.60 -7.47 -25.56
N LYS A 20 4.35 -8.78 -25.61
CA LYS A 20 3.26 -9.48 -24.93
C LYS A 20 3.85 -10.25 -23.74
N LYS A 21 3.41 -9.94 -22.51
CA LYS A 21 3.69 -10.81 -21.37
C LYS A 21 2.64 -11.93 -21.33
N PRO A 22 3.00 -13.22 -21.30
CA PRO A 22 2.05 -14.29 -21.03
C PRO A 22 1.61 -14.20 -19.56
N ILE A 23 0.32 -13.98 -19.34
CA ILE A 23 -0.29 -14.14 -18.01
C ILE A 23 -0.58 -15.63 -17.85
N SER A 24 -0.12 -16.28 -16.77
CA SER A 24 -0.53 -17.65 -16.45
C SER A 24 -1.88 -17.60 -15.75
N PRO A 25 -2.98 -18.09 -16.36
CA PRO A 25 -4.30 -18.07 -15.74
C PRO A 25 -4.36 -18.90 -14.45
N SER A 26 -3.44 -19.85 -14.26
CA SER A 26 -3.38 -20.75 -13.10
C SER A 26 -3.18 -20.06 -11.75
N THR A 27 -2.77 -18.79 -11.72
CA THR A 27 -2.56 -18.04 -10.46
C THR A 27 -3.77 -17.23 -9.99
N PHE A 28 -4.87 -17.19 -10.75
CA PHE A 28 -6.12 -16.56 -10.34
C PHE A 28 -7.24 -17.61 -10.33
N ALA A 29 -7.91 -17.79 -9.19
CA ALA A 29 -9.05 -18.71 -9.08
C ALA A 29 -10.09 -18.35 -10.15
N SER A 30 -10.31 -19.29 -11.05
CA SER A 30 -10.92 -19.16 -12.37
C SER A 30 -12.44 -18.94 -12.37
N GLU A 31 -13.05 -18.53 -11.26
CA GLU A 31 -14.50 -18.70 -11.10
C GLU A 31 -15.35 -17.48 -11.50
N LYS A 32 -14.75 -16.34 -11.90
CA LYS A 32 -15.54 -15.12 -12.19
C LYS A 32 -15.25 -14.38 -13.48
N PHE A 33 -14.34 -14.86 -14.32
CA PHE A 33 -14.02 -14.20 -15.59
C PHE A 33 -14.12 -15.21 -16.73
N SER A 34 -14.89 -14.89 -17.77
CA SER A 34 -15.02 -15.79 -18.92
C SER A 34 -13.66 -15.93 -19.60
N SER A 35 -13.35 -17.14 -20.07
CA SER A 35 -12.12 -17.47 -20.79
C SER A 35 -11.88 -16.59 -22.02
N GLU A 36 -12.93 -16.02 -22.59
CA GLU A 36 -12.86 -15.05 -23.71
C GLU A 36 -12.42 -13.65 -23.26
N GLN A 37 -12.66 -13.25 -22.00
CA GLN A 37 -12.17 -11.98 -21.44
C GLN A 37 -10.69 -12.04 -21.03
N ILE A 38 -10.13 -13.25 -20.88
CA ILE A 38 -8.71 -13.49 -20.63
C ILE A 38 -7.85 -13.07 -21.84
N PHE A 39 -8.45 -12.87 -23.03
CA PHE A 39 -7.80 -12.35 -24.24
C PHE A 39 -7.49 -10.84 -24.23
N ALA A 40 -7.43 -10.17 -23.08
CA ALA A 40 -6.64 -8.93 -22.95
C ALA A 40 -5.11 -9.21 -22.86
N ALA A 41 -4.65 -10.30 -23.49
CA ALA A 41 -3.48 -11.09 -23.10
C ALA A 41 -2.11 -10.49 -23.49
N THR A 42 -2.01 -9.19 -23.78
CA THR A 42 -0.77 -8.61 -24.31
C THR A 42 -0.60 -7.14 -23.92
N SER A 43 0.04 -6.86 -22.78
CA SER A 43 0.36 -5.48 -22.40
C SER A 43 1.65 -5.01 -23.09
N THR A 44 1.52 -4.14 -24.08
CA THR A 44 2.63 -3.44 -24.75
C THR A 44 3.46 -2.58 -23.80
N CYS A 45 2.98 -2.36 -22.56
CA CYS A 45 3.73 -1.66 -21.54
C CYS A 45 4.92 -2.47 -21.02
N TYR A 46 4.90 -3.81 -21.14
CA TYR A 46 5.91 -4.69 -20.54
C TYR A 46 7.34 -4.43 -21.03
N SER A 47 7.53 -4.35 -22.35
CA SER A 47 8.85 -4.22 -22.97
C SER A 47 9.61 -2.99 -22.47
N CYS A 48 8.90 -1.86 -22.30
CA CYS A 48 9.46 -0.61 -21.79
C CYS A 48 9.42 -0.48 -20.26
N HIS A 49 8.36 -0.95 -19.59
CA HIS A 49 8.10 -0.66 -18.18
C HIS A 49 8.39 -1.82 -17.22
N LYS A 50 9.00 -2.93 -17.66
CA LYS A 50 9.31 -4.11 -16.79
C LYS A 50 9.93 -3.80 -15.43
N SER A 51 10.60 -2.65 -15.29
CA SER A 51 11.16 -2.18 -14.02
C SER A 51 10.12 -1.91 -12.91
N ILE A 52 8.88 -1.54 -13.26
CA ILE A 52 7.84 -1.17 -12.27
C ILE A 52 7.38 -2.36 -11.42
N THR A 53 7.67 -3.59 -11.83
CA THR A 53 7.32 -4.83 -11.12
C THR A 53 8.54 -5.60 -10.62
N LYS A 54 9.74 -4.98 -10.58
CA LYS A 54 10.98 -5.68 -10.19
C LYS A 54 11.14 -5.90 -8.68
N LYS A 55 10.40 -5.17 -7.85
CA LYS A 55 10.55 -5.25 -6.39
C LYS A 55 9.79 -6.44 -5.81
N PRO A 56 10.21 -7.00 -4.67
CA PRO A 56 9.66 -8.25 -4.11
C PRO A 56 8.14 -8.25 -3.89
N TYR A 57 7.57 -7.12 -3.45
CA TYR A 57 6.14 -7.01 -3.21
C TYR A 57 5.48 -6.33 -4.40
N VAL A 58 4.94 -7.10 -5.34
CA VAL A 58 4.25 -6.59 -6.52
C VAL A 58 2.75 -6.54 -6.26
N HIS A 59 2.13 -5.39 -6.54
CA HIS A 59 0.69 -5.20 -6.44
C HIS A 59 -0.02 -6.01 -7.53
N GLY A 60 -1.14 -6.67 -7.19
CA GLY A 60 -1.83 -7.63 -8.06
C GLY A 60 -2.08 -7.12 -9.50
N PRO A 61 -2.73 -5.97 -9.69
CA PRO A 61 -2.95 -5.42 -11.04
C PRO A 61 -1.66 -5.17 -11.83
N ALA A 62 -0.56 -4.81 -11.15
CA ALA A 62 0.74 -4.62 -11.78
C ALA A 62 1.43 -5.95 -12.10
N SER A 63 1.27 -7.00 -11.27
CA SER A 63 1.88 -8.31 -11.52
C SER A 63 1.36 -8.96 -12.81
N VAL A 64 0.08 -8.72 -13.12
CA VAL A 64 -0.61 -9.19 -14.35
C VAL A 64 -0.64 -8.16 -15.47
N TRP A 65 -0.01 -6.99 -15.31
CA TRP A 65 0.09 -5.97 -16.35
C TRP A 65 -1.25 -5.40 -16.82
N SER A 66 -2.25 -5.37 -15.93
CA SER A 66 -3.55 -4.75 -16.16
C SER A 66 -3.49 -3.23 -15.98
N CYS A 67 -2.62 -2.57 -16.75
CA CYS A 67 -2.27 -1.15 -16.57
C CYS A 67 -3.50 -0.24 -16.74
N LEU A 68 -4.38 -0.57 -17.69
CA LEU A 68 -5.57 0.25 -18.01
C LEU A 68 -6.70 0.13 -16.98
N SER A 69 -6.58 -0.76 -15.97
CA SER A 69 -7.49 -0.77 -14.82
C SER A 69 -7.37 0.51 -13.99
N CYS A 70 -6.18 1.11 -13.95
CA CYS A 70 -5.93 2.34 -13.19
C CYS A 70 -5.61 3.54 -14.10
N HIS A 71 -4.85 3.30 -15.18
CA HIS A 71 -4.41 4.34 -16.10
C HIS A 71 -5.42 4.57 -17.22
N ASP A 72 -5.56 5.84 -17.61
CA ASP A 72 -6.42 6.29 -18.70
C ASP A 72 -5.59 6.55 -19.96
N ASN A 73 -5.81 5.75 -21.00
CA ASN A 73 -5.13 5.87 -22.28
C ASN A 73 -5.49 7.14 -23.06
N ASN A 74 -6.59 7.80 -22.69
CA ASN A 74 -7.07 9.03 -23.31
C ASN A 74 -6.82 10.26 -22.44
N ALA A 75 -6.15 10.12 -21.29
CA ALA A 75 -5.85 11.24 -20.42
C ALA A 75 -4.93 12.26 -21.11
N ALA A 76 -5.22 13.55 -20.89
CA ALA A 76 -4.44 14.67 -21.42
C ALA A 76 -2.95 14.57 -21.06
N ILE A 77 -2.64 14.16 -19.83
CA ILE A 77 -1.31 13.67 -19.48
C ILE A 77 -1.31 12.17 -19.71
N ARG A 78 -0.59 11.75 -20.76
CA ARG A 78 -0.53 10.37 -21.26
C ARG A 78 -0.52 9.32 -20.15
N TYR A 79 -1.50 8.42 -20.17
CA TYR A 79 -1.68 7.35 -19.20
C TYR A 79 -1.72 7.83 -17.74
N SER A 80 -2.29 8.99 -17.44
CA SER A 80 -2.50 9.37 -16.04
C SER A 80 -3.49 8.44 -15.35
N VAL A 81 -3.31 8.24 -14.06
CA VAL A 81 -4.28 7.50 -13.24
C VAL A 81 -5.60 8.28 -13.22
N ARG A 82 -6.72 7.56 -13.35
CA ARG A 82 -8.06 8.16 -13.26
C ARG A 82 -8.23 8.89 -11.93
N LYS A 83 -8.87 10.06 -11.99
CA LYS A 83 -9.18 10.87 -10.80
C LYS A 83 -10.67 10.78 -10.47
N PRO A 84 -11.04 10.82 -9.18
CA PRO A 84 -10.15 10.87 -8.02
C PRO A 84 -9.49 9.51 -7.72
N VAL A 85 -8.23 9.54 -7.27
CA VAL A 85 -7.40 8.32 -7.09
C VAL A 85 -8.04 7.29 -6.16
N LYS A 86 -8.70 7.75 -5.09
CA LYS A 86 -9.39 6.88 -4.12
C LYS A 86 -10.42 5.95 -4.77
N ASP A 87 -11.10 6.42 -5.80
CA ASP A 87 -12.17 5.64 -6.46
C ASP A 87 -11.57 4.54 -7.33
N VAL A 88 -10.37 4.75 -7.87
CA VAL A 88 -9.59 3.69 -8.53
C VAL A 88 -9.21 2.60 -7.55
N CYS A 89 -8.67 2.97 -6.39
CA CYS A 89 -8.30 2.00 -5.35
C CYS A 89 -9.52 1.22 -4.84
N TYR A 90 -10.61 1.93 -4.54
CA TYR A 90 -11.83 1.32 -4.02
C TYR A 90 -12.66 0.57 -5.07
N GLY A 91 -12.33 0.68 -6.36
CA GLY A 91 -12.93 -0.19 -7.38
C GLY A 91 -12.66 -1.67 -7.13
N CYS A 92 -11.53 -2.00 -6.50
CA CYS A 92 -11.20 -3.37 -6.09
C CYS A 92 -11.17 -3.54 -4.56
N HIS A 93 -10.76 -2.51 -3.80
CA HIS A 93 -10.69 -2.53 -2.33
C HIS A 93 -12.03 -2.14 -1.68
N VAL A 94 -13.11 -2.80 -2.09
CA VAL A 94 -14.49 -2.49 -1.68
C VAL A 94 -14.73 -2.77 -0.21
N GLU A 95 -14.19 -3.87 0.31
CA GLU A 95 -14.33 -4.25 1.71
C GLU A 95 -13.57 -3.28 2.63
N GLN A 96 -12.36 -2.86 2.24
CA GLN A 96 -11.61 -1.86 2.99
C GLN A 96 -12.35 -0.53 3.03
N LYS A 97 -12.93 -0.08 1.90
CA LYS A 97 -13.77 1.12 1.86
C LYS A 97 -14.92 1.01 2.87
N LYS A 98 -15.64 -0.11 2.85
CA LYS A 98 -16.79 -0.36 3.72
C LYS A 98 -16.37 -0.37 5.19
N GLU A 99 -15.31 -1.11 5.50
CA GLU A 99 -14.77 -1.22 6.86
C GLU A 99 -14.34 0.14 7.40
N TRP A 100 -13.52 0.89 6.66
CA TRP A 100 -12.97 2.15 7.17
C TRP A 100 -14.03 3.23 7.32
N ASN A 101 -14.98 3.30 6.38
CA ASN A 101 -16.11 4.23 6.47
C ASN A 101 -17.05 3.91 7.63
N SER A 102 -17.05 2.68 8.15
CA SER A 102 -17.83 2.30 9.32
C SER A 102 -17.13 2.59 10.64
N LYS A 103 -15.88 3.10 10.63
CA LYS A 103 -15.12 3.39 11.84
C LYS A 103 -15.34 4.82 12.32
N LYS A 104 -15.26 5.02 13.63
CA LYS A 104 -15.41 6.35 14.26
C LYS A 104 -14.27 7.32 13.92
N TYR A 105 -13.04 6.82 13.81
CA TYR A 105 -11.85 7.61 13.53
C TYR A 105 -11.17 7.09 12.27
N ILE A 106 -10.96 7.97 11.30
CA ILE A 106 -10.27 7.66 10.04
C ILE A 106 -9.01 8.51 9.98
N HIS A 107 -7.88 7.89 9.65
CA HIS A 107 -6.62 8.58 9.51
C HIS A 107 -6.71 9.61 8.37
N GLY A 108 -6.22 10.84 8.60
CA GLY A 108 -6.35 11.96 7.68
C GLY A 108 -6.06 11.64 6.22
N PRO A 109 -4.90 11.04 5.87
CA PRO A 109 -4.59 10.67 4.49
C PRO A 109 -5.58 9.68 3.86
N VAL A 110 -6.12 8.74 4.64
CA VAL A 110 -7.13 7.79 4.18
C VAL A 110 -8.47 8.48 3.98
N ASN A 111 -8.86 9.36 4.91
CA ASN A 111 -10.10 10.13 4.84
C ASN A 111 -10.17 10.99 3.57
N VAL A 112 -9.04 11.58 3.16
CA VAL A 112 -8.95 12.35 1.91
C VAL A 112 -8.54 11.52 0.69
N GLY A 113 -8.42 10.20 0.83
CA GLY A 113 -8.19 9.29 -0.29
C GLY A 113 -6.79 9.34 -0.90
N LYS A 114 -5.77 9.75 -0.14
CA LYS A 114 -4.36 9.80 -0.56
C LYS A 114 -3.65 8.46 -0.32
N CYS A 115 -4.16 7.37 -0.89
CA CYS A 115 -3.62 6.02 -0.71
C CYS A 115 -2.14 5.91 -1.11
N THR A 116 -1.74 6.65 -2.16
CA THR A 116 -0.40 6.62 -2.73
C THR A 116 0.63 7.47 -1.99
N ILE A 117 0.29 8.03 -0.82
CA ILE A 117 1.30 8.66 0.04
C ILE A 117 2.10 7.61 0.83
N CYS A 118 1.46 6.48 1.15
CA CYS A 118 2.08 5.36 1.88
C CYS A 118 2.31 4.15 0.98
N HIS A 119 1.41 3.87 0.04
CA HIS A 119 1.43 2.66 -0.79
C HIS A 119 1.90 2.92 -2.22
N SER A 120 2.80 2.08 -2.70
CA SER A 120 3.19 1.95 -4.10
C SER A 120 2.13 1.18 -4.88
N PRO A 121 1.50 1.76 -5.92
CA PRO A 121 0.48 1.08 -6.72
C PRO A 121 1.05 -0.02 -7.64
N HIS A 122 2.38 -0.13 -7.75
CA HIS A 122 3.06 -1.08 -8.65
C HIS A 122 3.84 -2.15 -7.89
N SER A 123 4.98 -1.79 -7.30
CA SER A 123 5.77 -2.72 -6.50
C SER A 123 6.58 -1.99 -5.42
N SER A 124 6.95 -2.71 -4.37
CA SER A 124 7.77 -2.20 -3.28
C SER A 124 8.78 -3.22 -2.73
N ASN A 125 9.81 -2.69 -2.07
CA ASN A 125 10.75 -3.45 -1.24
C ASN A 125 10.16 -3.78 0.14
N TYR A 126 9.04 -3.16 0.51
CA TYR A 126 8.40 -3.34 1.81
C TYR A 126 7.03 -3.99 1.65
N ALA A 127 6.68 -4.85 2.62
CA ALA A 127 5.41 -5.55 2.67
C ALA A 127 4.22 -4.57 2.59
N PHE A 128 3.06 -5.06 2.13
CA PHE A 128 1.86 -4.25 1.89
C PHE A 128 2.08 -3.09 0.91
N ASN A 129 3.07 -3.25 0.02
CA ASN A 129 3.44 -2.26 -0.98
C ASN A 129 3.85 -0.89 -0.41
N LEU A 130 4.33 -0.81 0.83
CA LEU A 130 4.69 0.47 1.47
C LEU A 130 5.93 1.13 0.84
N PHE A 131 6.02 2.45 0.72
CA PHE A 131 7.21 3.11 0.12
C PHE A 131 8.48 3.05 0.99
N LYS A 132 8.32 2.93 2.31
CA LYS A 132 9.40 2.81 3.30
C LYS A 132 9.01 1.75 4.34
N SER A 133 9.89 1.47 5.29
CA SER A 133 9.52 0.70 6.48
C SER A 133 8.37 1.39 7.22
N THR A 134 7.57 0.64 7.98
CA THR A 134 6.41 1.20 8.70
C THR A 134 6.82 2.36 9.61
N TRP A 135 7.93 2.22 10.35
CA TRP A 135 8.39 3.28 11.24
C TRP A 135 8.80 4.53 10.46
N ASP A 136 9.62 4.38 9.42
CA ASP A 136 10.10 5.49 8.59
C ASP A 136 8.95 6.22 7.87
N LEU A 137 7.90 5.50 7.47
CA LEU A 137 6.71 6.12 6.88
C LEU A 137 5.99 7.01 7.88
N CYS A 138 5.79 6.52 9.11
CA CYS A 138 5.05 7.26 10.13
C CYS A 138 5.79 8.54 10.52
N VAL A 139 7.08 8.46 10.81
CA VAL A 139 7.86 9.63 11.27
C VAL A 139 8.19 10.63 10.17
N ASN A 140 7.95 10.29 8.89
CA ASN A 140 8.07 11.24 7.80
C ASN A 140 7.07 12.40 7.93
N CYS A 141 5.89 12.15 8.51
CA CYS A 141 4.91 13.19 8.82
C CYS A 141 4.86 13.49 10.33
N HIS A 142 5.02 12.47 11.17
CA HIS A 142 5.01 12.58 12.63
C HIS A 142 6.44 12.69 13.19
N ALA A 143 7.18 13.70 12.74
CA ALA A 143 8.60 13.87 13.03
C ALA A 143 8.88 14.02 14.54
N GLU A 144 7.93 14.58 15.30
CA GLU A 144 8.00 14.71 16.74
C GLU A 144 8.06 13.35 17.47
N LYS A 145 7.63 12.27 16.79
CA LYS A 145 7.69 10.89 17.31
C LYS A 145 9.00 10.18 16.95
N ALA A 146 9.85 10.79 16.12
CA ALA A 146 11.12 10.21 15.69
C ALA A 146 12.14 10.06 16.83
N THR A 147 12.02 10.87 17.89
CA THR A 147 12.89 10.86 19.07
C THR A 147 12.72 9.59 19.92
N GLY A 148 11.67 8.81 19.69
CA GLY A 148 11.35 7.62 20.49
C GLY A 148 10.62 7.92 21.80
N GLN A 149 10.49 9.19 22.20
CA GLN A 149 9.58 9.60 23.27
C GLN A 149 8.14 9.56 22.75
N HIS A 150 7.47 8.43 22.97
CA HIS A 150 6.05 8.22 22.70
C HIS A 150 5.21 8.45 23.96
N VAL A 151 3.87 8.48 23.87
CA VAL A 151 2.98 8.83 25.00
C VAL A 151 3.04 7.83 26.16
N LEU A 152 3.49 6.59 25.90
CA LEU A 152 3.87 5.59 26.92
C LEU A 152 5.35 5.75 27.36
N GLY A 153 5.87 6.96 27.21
CA GLY A 153 7.22 7.37 27.55
C GLY A 153 7.20 7.92 28.96
N ASP A 154 7.31 7.02 29.93
CA ASP A 154 7.10 7.38 31.31
C ASP A 154 8.19 8.33 31.84
N THR A 155 7.72 9.35 32.55
CA THR A 155 8.36 9.96 33.71
C THR A 155 9.02 8.96 34.70
N MET A 156 8.66 7.67 34.66
CA MET A 156 9.13 6.58 35.53
C MET A 156 10.34 5.80 34.97
N PHE A 157 10.52 5.70 33.65
CA PHE A 157 11.64 5.00 33.04
C PHE A 157 12.27 5.89 31.97
N LYS A 158 13.46 6.43 32.27
CA LYS A 158 14.24 7.42 31.48
C LYS A 158 14.43 7.12 29.97
N LYS A 159 13.95 5.98 29.44
CA LYS A 159 14.04 5.56 28.02
C LYS A 159 12.70 5.41 27.28
N GLY A 160 11.54 5.53 27.94
CA GLY A 160 10.21 5.40 27.33
C GLY A 160 9.89 4.04 26.66
N HIS A 161 8.64 3.83 26.23
CA HIS A 161 8.24 2.59 25.54
C HIS A 161 8.80 2.54 24.10
N PRO A 162 9.42 1.42 23.67
CA PRO A 162 10.00 1.31 22.33
C PRO A 162 8.94 1.42 21.22
N THR A 163 9.29 2.07 20.12
CA THR A 163 8.49 2.14 18.88
C THR A 163 9.21 1.54 17.66
N LYS A 164 10.47 1.13 17.83
CA LYS A 164 11.31 0.39 16.88
C LYS A 164 12.42 -0.38 17.61
N GLY A 165 13.14 -1.23 16.89
CA GLY A 165 14.36 -1.91 17.35
C GLY A 165 14.13 -3.05 18.35
N ARG A 166 12.87 -3.44 18.56
CA ARG A 166 12.46 -4.54 19.44
C ARG A 166 11.55 -5.49 18.67
N LYS A 167 11.56 -6.77 19.04
CA LYS A 167 10.60 -7.75 18.49
C LYS A 167 9.21 -7.42 19.03
N ASP A 168 8.21 -7.55 18.16
CA ASP A 168 6.82 -7.41 18.55
C ASP A 168 6.41 -8.67 19.34
N PRO A 169 5.96 -8.53 20.61
CA PRO A 169 5.61 -9.68 21.45
C PRO A 169 4.30 -10.33 21.02
N VAL A 170 3.43 -9.62 20.31
CA VAL A 170 2.14 -10.12 19.81
C VAL A 170 2.28 -10.64 18.38
N ARG A 171 3.01 -9.91 17.54
CA ARG A 171 3.24 -10.29 16.14
C ARG A 171 4.57 -11.04 16.00
N ILE A 172 4.54 -12.33 16.33
CA ILE A 172 5.73 -13.20 16.32
C ILE A 172 6.50 -13.11 14.99
N GLY A 173 7.81 -12.89 15.09
CA GLY A 173 8.70 -12.73 13.94
C GLY A 173 8.65 -11.36 13.26
N LYS A 174 7.88 -10.40 13.78
CA LYS A 174 7.87 -9.01 13.32
C LYS A 174 8.57 -8.09 14.30
N GLU A 175 9.01 -6.95 13.78
CA GLU A 175 9.49 -5.85 14.60
C GLU A 175 8.30 -5.07 15.17
N LEU A 176 8.47 -4.56 16.39
CA LEU A 176 7.55 -3.61 17.00
C LEU A 176 7.61 -2.31 16.21
N THR A 177 6.47 -1.82 15.77
CA THR A 177 6.35 -0.59 14.98
C THR A 177 5.16 0.24 15.48
N CYS A 178 4.98 1.44 14.93
CA CYS A 178 3.80 2.27 15.20
C CYS A 178 2.50 1.48 14.96
N ALA A 179 2.48 0.63 13.94
CA ALA A 179 1.34 -0.20 13.58
C ALA A 179 1.13 -1.44 14.48
N SER A 180 1.98 -1.65 15.50
CA SER A 180 1.74 -2.64 16.56
C SER A 180 0.60 -2.21 17.47
N CYS A 181 0.44 -0.90 17.66
CA CYS A 181 -0.55 -0.36 18.57
C CYS A 181 -1.55 0.57 17.86
N HIS A 182 -1.15 1.23 16.77
CA HIS A 182 -2.04 2.09 15.99
C HIS A 182 -2.52 1.42 14.71
N ASN A 183 -3.78 1.62 14.34
CA ASN A 183 -4.30 1.28 13.02
C ASN A 183 -3.98 2.44 12.05
N PRO A 184 -3.17 2.21 10.99
CA PRO A 184 -2.76 3.27 10.08
C PRO A 184 -3.89 3.77 9.16
N HIS A 185 -5.05 3.11 9.16
CA HIS A 185 -6.18 3.46 8.30
C HIS A 185 -7.35 4.04 9.08
N ALA A 186 -7.94 3.24 9.98
CA ALA A 186 -9.15 3.63 10.69
C ALA A 186 -9.36 2.77 11.95
N SER A 187 -10.00 3.33 12.97
CA SER A 187 -10.33 2.62 14.21
C SER A 187 -11.60 3.16 14.86
N ASN A 188 -12.24 2.35 15.70
CA ASN A 188 -13.30 2.81 16.60
C ASN A 188 -12.76 3.50 17.86
N TYR A 189 -11.45 3.40 18.10
CA TYR A 189 -10.79 3.90 19.30
C TYR A 189 -10.02 5.19 19.01
N PRO A 190 -9.98 6.15 19.98
CA PRO A 190 -9.27 7.41 19.81
C PRO A 190 -7.78 7.18 19.55
N HIS A 191 -7.10 8.17 18.96
CA HIS A 191 -5.69 8.06 18.53
C HIS A 191 -5.41 6.88 17.59
N LEU A 192 -6.46 6.36 16.93
CA LEU A 192 -6.39 5.20 16.06
C LEU A 192 -5.81 3.96 16.74
N TRP A 193 -6.10 3.68 18.02
CA TRP A 193 -5.64 2.41 18.61
C TRP A 193 -6.15 1.21 17.79
N ALA A 194 -5.30 0.22 17.55
CA ALA A 194 -5.62 -0.99 16.79
C ALA A 194 -6.56 -1.93 17.54
N PHE A 195 -6.73 -1.71 18.84
CA PHE A 195 -7.52 -2.50 19.77
C PHE A 195 -8.12 -1.60 20.84
N GLU A 196 -9.09 -2.13 21.57
CA GLU A 196 -9.71 -1.43 22.69
C GLU A 196 -8.72 -1.22 23.83
N VAL A 197 -8.74 0.01 24.35
CA VAL A 197 -7.93 0.44 25.50
C VAL A 197 -8.81 1.33 26.35
N ASN A 198 -9.23 0.86 27.52
CA ASN A 198 -10.01 1.68 28.46
C ASN A 198 -9.11 2.39 29.47
N ASP A 199 -7.95 1.82 29.79
CA ASP A 199 -6.93 2.42 30.65
C ASP A 199 -5.50 1.99 30.29
N VAL A 200 -4.51 2.63 30.92
CA VAL A 200 -3.08 2.37 30.67
C VAL A 200 -2.66 0.97 31.09
N PHE A 201 -3.25 0.40 32.14
CA PHE A 201 -2.89 -0.93 32.61
C PHE A 201 -3.39 -2.01 31.65
N GLU A 202 -4.60 -1.87 31.12
CA GLU A 202 -5.12 -2.72 30.05
C GLU A 202 -4.23 -2.68 28.81
N LEU A 203 -3.73 -1.50 28.43
CA LEU A 203 -2.79 -1.34 27.32
C LEU A 203 -1.47 -2.10 27.56
N CYS A 204 -0.88 -1.98 28.76
CA CYS A 204 0.33 -2.71 29.13
C CYS A 204 0.15 -4.22 29.00
N LYS A 205 -1.00 -4.74 29.46
CA LYS A 205 -1.34 -6.17 29.37
C LYS A 205 -1.51 -6.68 27.94
N LYS A 206 -1.73 -5.82 26.93
CA LYS A 206 -1.82 -6.26 25.52
C LYS A 206 -0.50 -6.81 24.96
N CYS A 207 0.62 -6.57 25.65
CA CYS A 207 1.94 -7.00 25.21
C CYS A 207 2.77 -7.65 26.33
N HIS A 208 2.44 -7.36 27.60
CA HIS A 208 3.10 -7.90 28.78
C HIS A 208 2.15 -8.86 29.51
N PHE A 209 1.95 -10.04 28.93
CA PHE A 209 0.99 -11.04 29.41
C PHE A 209 1.45 -11.82 30.66
N ASP A 210 2.76 -11.84 30.95
CA ASP A 210 3.37 -12.58 32.07
C ASP A 210 4.33 -11.70 32.89
N LYS A 211 3.79 -10.75 33.67
CA LYS A 211 4.52 -10.09 34.75
C LYS A 211 3.70 -10.06 36.02
#